data_AF-A0A1E5R0I7-F1
#
_entry.id   AF-A0A1E5R0I7-F1
#
_cell.length_a   1.000
_cell.length_b   1.000
_cell.length_c   1.000
_cell.angle_alpha   90.00
_cell.angle_beta   90.00
_cell.angle_gamma   90.00
#
_symmetry.space_group_name_H-M   'P 1'
#
loop_
_entity.id
_entity.type
_entity.pdbx_description
1 polymer ?
#
loop_
_entity_poly.entity_id
_entity_poly.type
_entity_poly.pdbx_seq_one_letter_code
_entity_poly.pdbx_strand_id
1 'polypeptide(L)'
;MSVKPVHYDKDSIKELTKELLVAGTKGAVQGAIISITTGLLLKRFSPTYRNVRNQVKVFYHSAWIASGSTFQCDKQLIKFQERYYQSELDRRSRILDEAAERGIFLEEDMVSKSVIPK
;
A
#
# COMPACT_ATOMS: atom_id res chain seq x y z
N MET A 1 27.46 8.85 -12.73
CA MET A 1 26.72 8.58 -11.47
C MET A 1 25.26 8.32 -11.82
N SER A 2 24.76 7.12 -11.59
CA SER A 2 23.35 6.78 -11.85
C SER A 2 22.49 7.44 -10.76
N VAL A 3 21.76 8.49 -11.13
CA VAL A 3 20.79 9.16 -10.25
C VAL A 3 19.65 8.17 -10.00
N LYS A 4 19.66 7.53 -8.83
CA LYS A 4 18.54 6.67 -8.44
C LYS A 4 17.32 7.56 -8.21
N PRO A 5 16.15 7.23 -8.77
CA PRO A 5 14.95 8.00 -8.52
C PRO A 5 14.65 8.03 -7.01
N VAL A 6 14.15 9.17 -6.54
CA VAL A 6 13.91 9.52 -5.12
C VAL A 6 13.04 8.50 -4.37
N HIS A 7 12.33 7.63 -5.10
CA HIS A 7 11.50 6.53 -4.57
C HIS A 7 12.27 5.34 -3.96
N TYR A 8 13.60 5.40 -3.86
CA TYR A 8 14.45 4.35 -3.28
C TYR A 8 15.11 4.74 -1.94
N ASP A 9 14.51 5.65 -1.20
CA ASP A 9 14.94 5.87 0.18
C ASP A 9 14.66 4.60 1.01
N LYS A 10 15.73 4.01 1.56
CA LYS A 10 15.66 2.74 2.29
C LYS A 10 14.81 2.86 3.54
N ASP A 11 14.75 4.04 4.13
CA ASP A 11 14.01 4.26 5.37
C ASP A 11 12.51 4.39 5.09
N SER A 12 12.13 5.10 4.03
CA SER A 12 10.75 5.11 3.50
C SER A 12 10.24 3.70 3.16
N ILE A 13 11.07 2.83 2.58
CA ILE A 13 10.69 1.44 2.26
C ILE A 13 10.46 0.61 3.52
N LYS A 14 11.29 0.77 4.56
CA LYS A 14 11.13 0.06 5.83
C LYS A 14 9.84 0.48 6.52
N GLU A 15 9.54 1.77 6.51
CA GLU A 15 8.30 2.31 7.08
C GLU A 15 7.08 1.76 6.35
N LEU A 16 7.08 1.81 5.01
CA LEU A 16 6.03 1.24 4.19
C LEU A 16 5.84 -0.26 4.46
N THR A 17 6.93 -1.02 4.55
CA THR A 17 6.86 -2.47 4.82
C THR A 17 6.23 -2.74 6.19
N LYS A 18 6.58 -1.96 7.21
CA LYS A 18 5.99 -2.09 8.55
C LYS A 18 4.50 -1.75 8.54
N GLU A 19 4.11 -0.66 7.88
CA GLU A 19 2.71 -0.28 7.75
C GLU A 19 1.89 -1.32 6.97
N LEU A 20 2.42 -1.82 5.85
CA LEU A 20 1.77 -2.87 5.06
C LEU A 20 1.63 -4.18 5.83
N LEU A 21 2.61 -4.54 6.67
CA LEU A 21 2.52 -5.73 7.50
C LEU A 21 1.39 -5.59 8.54
N VAL A 22 1.23 -4.42 9.15
CA VAL A 22 0.12 -4.14 10.09
C VAL A 22 -1.23 -4.11 9.36
N ALA A 23 -1.31 -3.45 8.20
CA ALA A 23 -2.54 -3.39 7.41
C ALA A 23 -2.94 -4.77 6.86
N GLY A 24 -1.98 -5.53 6.34
CA GLY A 24 -2.18 -6.87 5.81
C GLY A 24 -2.62 -7.86 6.87
N THR A 25 -2.02 -7.84 8.07
CA THR A 25 -2.48 -8.68 9.19
C THR A 25 -3.92 -8.34 9.61
N LYS A 26 -4.28 -7.05 9.67
CA LYS A 26 -5.66 -6.63 9.93
C LYS A 26 -6.63 -7.12 8.84
N GLY A 27 -6.23 -7.01 7.57
CA GLY A 27 -7.00 -7.50 6.44
C GLY A 27 -7.16 -9.03 6.43
N ALA A 28 -6.10 -9.75 6.78
CA ALA A 28 -6.11 -11.21 6.90
C ALA A 28 -7.08 -11.68 7.99
N VAL A 29 -7.11 -11.02 9.15
CA VAL A 29 -8.08 -11.32 10.23
C VAL A 29 -9.52 -11.08 9.76
N GLN A 30 -9.78 -9.97 9.07
CA GLN A 30 -11.10 -9.69 8.50
C GLN A 30 -11.52 -10.74 7.46
N GLY A 31 -10.60 -11.10 6.55
CA GLY A 31 -10.82 -12.17 5.58
C GLY A 31 -11.07 -13.53 6.23
N ALA A 32 -10.35 -13.84 7.32
CA ALA A 32 -10.56 -15.07 8.08
C ALA A 32 -11.97 -15.15 8.68
N ILE A 33 -12.43 -14.07 9.32
CA ILE A 33 -13.79 -13.99 9.89
C ILE A 33 -14.86 -14.19 8.81
N ILE A 34 -14.71 -13.52 7.66
CA ILE A 34 -15.62 -13.67 6.52
C ILE A 34 -15.61 -15.13 6.07
N SER A 35 -14.43 -15.71 5.85
CA SER A 35 -14.30 -17.07 5.34
C SER A 35 -14.89 -18.14 6.24
N ILE A 36 -14.76 -17.99 7.57
CA ILE A 36 -15.31 -18.93 8.55
C ILE A 36 -16.82 -18.83 8.55
N THR A 37 -17.34 -17.60 8.59
CA THR A 37 -18.78 -17.34 8.62
C THR A 37 -19.45 -17.86 7.34
N THR A 38 -18.89 -17.53 6.18
CA THR A 38 -19.42 -18.01 4.89
C THR A 38 -19.19 -19.51 4.71
N GLY A 39 -18.09 -20.07 5.19
CA GLY A 39 -17.83 -21.51 5.16
C GLY A 39 -18.84 -22.32 5.99
N LEU A 40 -19.20 -21.84 7.18
CA LEU A 40 -20.25 -22.45 8.01
C LEU A 40 -21.62 -22.37 7.34
N LEU A 41 -21.95 -21.22 6.74
CA LEU A 41 -23.19 -21.01 6.01
C LEU A 41 -23.28 -21.95 4.79
N LEU A 42 -22.22 -22.02 3.98
CA LEU A 42 -22.14 -22.90 2.81
C LEU A 42 -22.26 -24.36 3.20
N LYS A 43 -21.65 -24.79 4.32
CA LYS A 43 -21.79 -26.15 4.83
C LYS A 43 -23.24 -26.49 5.22
N ARG A 44 -24.02 -25.51 5.66
CA ARG A 44 -25.42 -25.70 6.08
C ARG A 44 -26.39 -25.73 4.90
N PHE A 45 -26.20 -24.85 3.91
CA PHE A 45 -27.17 -24.64 2.84
C PHE A 45 -26.77 -25.24 1.48
N SER A 46 -25.47 -25.44 1.21
CA SER A 46 -25.00 -25.94 -0.09
C SER A 46 -24.57 -27.42 -0.01
N PRO A 47 -25.31 -28.35 -0.64
CA PRO A 47 -24.91 -29.76 -0.71
C PRO A 47 -23.61 -29.94 -1.50
N THR A 48 -23.35 -29.09 -2.49
CA THR A 48 -22.11 -29.08 -3.29
C THR A 48 -20.89 -28.80 -2.41
N TYR A 49 -20.96 -27.77 -1.56
CA TYR A 49 -19.86 -27.43 -0.66
C TYR A 49 -19.63 -28.51 0.42
N ARG A 50 -20.69 -29.21 0.82
CA ARG A 50 -20.61 -30.32 1.78
C ARG A 50 -19.80 -31.50 1.22
N ASN A 51 -20.07 -31.87 -0.03
CA ASN A 51 -19.49 -33.04 -0.71
C ASN A 51 -18.09 -32.80 -1.31
N VAL A 52 -17.67 -31.54 -1.39
CA VAL A 52 -16.37 -31.16 -1.93
C VAL A 52 -15.20 -31.62 -1.03
N ARG A 53 -14.07 -31.98 -1.68
CA ARG A 53 -12.81 -32.37 -1.05
C ARG A 53 -12.22 -31.26 -0.18
N ASN A 54 -11.46 -31.64 0.85
CA ASN A 54 -10.84 -30.69 1.78
C ASN A 54 -9.93 -29.65 1.10
N GLN A 55 -9.25 -29.99 0.01
CA GLN A 55 -8.38 -29.06 -0.72
C GLN A 55 -9.12 -27.80 -1.17
N VAL A 56 -10.33 -27.94 -1.70
CA VAL A 56 -11.14 -26.80 -2.17
C VAL A 56 -11.66 -25.97 -0.99
N LYS A 57 -11.96 -26.62 0.15
CA LYS A 57 -12.37 -25.91 1.38
C LYS A 57 -11.22 -25.05 1.89
N VAL A 58 -10.00 -25.58 1.94
CA VAL A 58 -8.80 -24.82 2.29
C VAL A 58 -8.57 -23.67 1.32
N PHE A 59 -8.68 -23.91 0.01
CA PHE A 59 -8.55 -22.88 -1.01
C PHE A 59 -9.56 -21.74 -0.82
N TYR A 60 -10.82 -22.07 -0.51
CA TYR A 60 -11.85 -21.07 -0.25
C TYR A 60 -11.48 -20.15 0.92
N HIS A 61 -10.99 -20.72 2.02
CA HIS A 61 -10.55 -19.93 3.17
C HIS A 61 -9.32 -19.07 2.84
N SER A 62 -8.31 -19.64 2.18
CA SER A 62 -7.12 -18.90 1.79
C SER A 62 -7.42 -17.77 0.81
N ALA A 63 -8.36 -17.97 -0.11
CA ALA A 63 -8.75 -16.95 -1.08
C ALA A 63 -9.35 -15.73 -0.37
N TRP A 64 -10.24 -15.95 0.61
CA TRP A 64 -10.83 -14.86 1.40
C TRP A 64 -9.81 -14.16 2.29
N ILE A 65 -8.91 -14.90 2.93
CA ILE A 65 -7.84 -14.34 3.76
C ILE A 65 -6.89 -13.49 2.90
N ALA A 66 -6.44 -14.02 1.76
CA ALA A 66 -5.57 -13.32 0.83
C ALA A 66 -6.24 -12.04 0.29
N SER A 67 -7.49 -12.15 -0.15
CA SER A 67 -8.27 -11.00 -0.64
C SER A 67 -8.45 -9.92 0.43
N GLY A 68 -8.71 -10.31 1.67
CA GLY A 68 -8.83 -9.37 2.79
C GLY A 68 -7.51 -8.66 3.08
N SER A 69 -6.39 -9.40 3.06
CA SER A 69 -5.05 -8.84 3.25
C SER A 69 -4.68 -7.87 2.15
N THR A 70 -4.82 -8.25 0.88
CA THR A 70 -4.46 -7.39 -0.27
C THR A 70 -5.29 -6.11 -0.28
N PHE A 71 -6.59 -6.22 -0.04
CA PHE A 71 -7.49 -5.07 -0.04
C PHE A 71 -7.11 -4.01 1.02
N GLN A 72 -6.70 -4.43 2.22
CA GLN A 72 -6.25 -3.48 3.24
C GLN A 72 -4.84 -2.93 2.95
N CYS A 73 -3.94 -3.76 2.42
CA CYS A 73 -2.63 -3.30 1.97
C CYS A 73 -2.74 -2.21 0.91
N ASP A 74 -3.59 -2.39 -0.11
CA ASP A 74 -3.77 -1.43 -1.20
C ASP A 74 -4.30 -0.09 -0.68
N LYS A 75 -5.27 -0.12 0.25
CA LYS A 75 -5.77 1.09 0.90
C LYS A 75 -4.68 1.82 1.69
N GLN A 76 -3.84 1.09 2.40
CA GLN A 76 -2.76 1.68 3.17
C GLN A 76 -1.66 2.23 2.24
N LEU A 77 -1.39 1.56 1.12
CA LEU A 77 -0.43 1.99 0.11
C LEU A 77 -0.84 3.34 -0.49
N ILE A 78 -2.11 3.50 -0.87
CA ILE A 78 -2.64 4.76 -1.41
C ILE A 78 -2.47 5.90 -0.40
N LYS A 79 -2.82 5.67 0.87
CA LYS A 79 -2.64 6.66 1.95
C LYS A 79 -1.18 7.00 2.21
N PHE A 80 -0.29 6.01 2.12
CA PHE A 80 1.14 6.24 2.25
C PHE A 80 1.65 7.11 1.09
N GLN A 81 1.25 6.81 -0.15
CA GLN A 81 1.61 7.59 -1.32
C GLN A 81 1.12 9.05 -1.21
N GLU A 82 -0.11 9.27 -0.75
CA GLU A 82 -0.66 10.60 -0.53
C GLU A 82 0.16 11.39 0.51
N ARG A 83 0.45 10.79 1.66
CA ARG A 83 1.28 11.42 2.70
C ARG A 83 2.69 11.72 2.22
N TYR A 84 3.30 10.78 1.50
CA TYR A 84 4.63 10.96 0.93
C TYR A 84 4.65 12.14 -0.06
N TYR A 85 3.66 12.21 -0.94
CA TYR A 85 3.54 13.31 -1.91
C TYR A 85 3.38 14.66 -1.21
N GLN A 86 2.52 14.76 -0.19
CA GLN A 86 2.37 15.99 0.60
C GLN A 86 3.68 16.39 1.29
N SER A 87 4.38 15.42 1.90
CA SER A 87 5.67 15.70 2.55
C SER A 87 6.74 16.20 1.57
N GLU A 88 6.74 15.70 0.33
CA GLU A 88 7.63 16.18 -0.72
C GLU A 88 7.26 17.58 -1.19
N LEU A 89 5.97 17.92 -1.29
CA LEU A 89 5.52 19.27 -1.61
C LEU A 89 5.95 20.27 -0.52
N ASP A 90 5.77 19.92 0.76
CA ASP A 90 6.19 20.74 1.89
C ASP A 90 7.72 20.88 1.97
N ARG A 91 8.46 19.83 1.64
CA ARG A 91 9.92 19.90 1.55
C ARG A 91 10.36 20.85 0.44
N ARG A 92 9.65 20.85 -0.70
CA ARG A 92 9.92 21.75 -1.82
C ARG A 92 9.63 23.21 -1.48
N SER A 93 8.49 23.50 -0.85
CA SER A 93 8.16 24.88 -0.46
C SER A 93 9.22 25.47 0.47
N ARG A 94 9.68 24.71 1.47
CA ARG A 94 10.74 25.16 2.39
C ARG A 94 12.06 25.46 1.68
N ILE A 95 12.45 24.64 0.70
CA ILE A 95 13.69 24.86 -0.06
C ILE A 95 13.57 26.11 -0.93
N LEU A 96 12.39 26.35 -1.52
CA LEU A 96 12.13 27.56 -2.31
C LEU A 96 12.16 28.81 -1.42
N ASP A 97 11.56 28.75 -0.24
CA ASP A 97 11.59 29.84 0.75
C ASP A 97 13.03 30.14 1.19
N GLU A 98 13.83 29.12 1.51
CA GLU A 98 15.24 29.28 1.90
C GLU A 98 16.12 29.84 0.76
N ALA A 99 15.83 29.46 -0.49
CA ALA A 99 16.51 30.00 -1.67
C ALA A 99 16.13 31.47 -1.92
N ALA A 100 14.86 31.82 -1.73
CA ALA A 100 14.37 33.19 -1.81
C ALA A 100 14.99 34.09 -0.73
N GLU A 101 15.10 33.60 0.52
CA GLU A 101 15.79 34.31 1.62
C GLU A 101 17.29 34.56 1.30
N ARG A 102 17.92 33.64 0.55
CA ARG A 102 19.32 33.78 0.09
C ARG A 102 19.48 34.63 -1.17
N GLY A 103 18.39 35.17 -1.72
CA GLY A 103 18.41 35.98 -2.95
C GLY A 103 18.75 35.20 -4.22
N ILE A 104 18.69 33.85 -4.18
CA ILE A 104 18.93 32.98 -5.32
C ILE A 104 17.57 32.54 -5.87
N PHE A 105 17.12 33.14 -6.97
CA PHE A 105 15.93 32.71 -7.69
C PHE A 105 16.22 31.41 -8.44
N LEU A 106 15.70 30.30 -7.95
CA LEU A 106 15.59 29.06 -8.73
C LEU A 106 14.29 29.15 -9.54
N GLU A 107 14.39 29.28 -10.87
CA GLU A 107 13.22 29.16 -11.75
C GLU A 107 12.62 27.75 -11.63
N GLU A 108 11.29 27.67 -11.44
CA GLU A 108 10.51 26.44 -11.22
C GLU A 108 10.75 25.34 -12.28
N ASP A 109 11.21 25.74 -13.48
CA ASP A 109 11.52 24.87 -14.63
C ASP A 109 12.78 24.00 -14.45
N MET A 110 13.76 24.42 -13.64
CA MET A 110 14.98 23.62 -13.41
C MET A 110 14.75 22.49 -12.41
N VAL A 111 13.83 22.66 -11.47
CA VAL A 111 13.46 21.64 -10.48
C VAL A 111 12.57 20.57 -11.10
N SER A 112 11.63 20.98 -11.97
CA SER A 112 10.66 20.11 -12.64
C SER A 112 11.28 19.10 -13.60
N LYS A 113 12.41 19.43 -14.25
CA LYS A 113 13.12 18.54 -15.20
C LYS A 113 13.81 17.34 -14.54
N SER A 114 14.02 17.35 -13.23
CA SER A 114 14.73 16.27 -12.53
C SER A 114 13.85 15.07 -12.15
N VAL A 115 12.52 15.17 -12.31
CA VAL A 115 11.55 14.20 -11.76
C VAL A 115 10.70 13.51 -12.83
N ILE A 116 10.72 13.99 -14.08
CA ILE A 116 9.93 13.38 -15.18
C ILE A 116 10.88 12.67 -16.14
N PRO A 117 10.89 11.32 -16.21
CA PRO A 117 11.43 10.66 -17.38
C PRO A 117 10.47 10.91 -18.56
N LYS A 118 11.01 11.24 -19.73
CA LYS A 118 10.27 11.05 -20.99
C LYS A 118 9.91 9.58 -21.17
#